data_AF-A0A955TH66-F1
#
_entry.id   AF-A0A955TH66-F1
#
_cell.length_a   1.000
_cell.length_b   1.000
_cell.length_c   1.000
_cell.angle_alpha   90.00
_cell.angle_beta   90.00
_cell.angle_gamma   90.00
#
_symmetry.space_group_name_H-M   'P 1'
#
loop_
_entity.id
_entity.type
_entity.pdbx_description
1 polymer ?
#
loop_
_entity_poly.entity_id
_entity_poly.type
_entity_poly.pdbx_seq_one_letter_code
_entity_poly.pdbx_strand_id
1 'polypeptide(L)' 'LWVLSEALIPRGKGYDFNQALMDFGAMMCTARKPTCLLCPMRNICLTISSDEK' A
#
# COMPACT_ATOMS: atom_id res chain seq x y z
N LEU A 1 7.10 -11.91 -3.60
CA LEU A 1 6.95 -10.46 -3.36
C LEU A 1 8.05 -9.65 -4.04
N TRP A 2 9.34 -10.01 -3.92
CA TRP A 2 10.47 -9.29 -4.54
C TRP A 2 10.30 -8.94 -6.03
N VAL A 3 9.87 -9.91 -6.86
CA VAL A 3 9.64 -9.68 -8.30
C VAL A 3 8.60 -8.58 -8.55
N LEU A 4 7.51 -8.55 -7.78
CA LEU A 4 6.48 -7.51 -7.91
C LEU A 4 7.00 -6.15 -7.42
N SER A 5 7.74 -6.14 -6.31
CA SER A 5 8.34 -4.92 -5.78
C SER A 5 9.26 -4.26 -6.79
N GLU A 6 10.14 -5.02 -7.44
CA GLU A 6 11.05 -4.51 -8.48
C GLU A 6 10.29 -3.94 -9.69
N ALA A 7 9.16 -4.55 -10.07
CA ALA A 7 8.33 -4.09 -11.18
C ALA A 7 7.59 -2.76 -10.89
N LEU A 8 7.34 -2.44 -9.62
CA LEU A 8 6.56 -1.26 -9.22
C LEU A 8 7.41 -0.03 -8.92
N ILE A 9 8.69 -0.19 -8.58
CA ILE A 9 9.57 0.93 -8.23
C ILE A 9 9.85 1.77 -9.50
N PRO A 10 9.49 3.07 -9.51
CA PRO A 10 9.82 3.93 -10.64
C PRO A 10 11.33 4.13 -10.76
N ARG A 11 11.85 4.07 -11.99
CA ARG A 11 13.28 4.28 -12.27
C ARG A 11 13.76 5.62 -11.71
N GLY A 12 14.84 5.59 -10.93
CA GLY A 12 15.44 6.77 -10.31
C GLY A 12 14.70 7.30 -9.07
N LYS A 13 13.60 6.67 -8.62
CA LYS A 13 12.82 7.11 -7.45
C LYS A 13 12.71 6.05 -6.35
N GLY A 14 13.68 5.15 -6.27
CA GLY A 14 13.65 4.02 -5.33
C GLY A 14 13.54 4.45 -3.86
N TYR A 15 14.30 5.48 -3.46
CA TYR A 15 14.25 6.00 -2.09
C TYR A 15 12.87 6.57 -1.75
N ASP A 16 12.38 7.54 -2.53
CA ASP A 16 11.09 8.18 -2.27
C ASP A 16 9.93 7.19 -2.29
N PHE A 17 9.92 6.25 -3.25
CA PHE A 17 8.88 5.24 -3.36
C PHE A 17 8.86 4.32 -2.14
N ASN A 18 10.03 3.81 -1.73
CA ASN A 18 10.12 2.91 -0.58
C ASN A 18 9.80 3.64 0.73
N GLN A 19 10.24 4.88 0.88
CA GLN A 19 9.92 5.68 2.07
C GLN A 19 8.41 5.96 2.16
N ALA A 20 7.79 6.38 1.06
CA ALA A 20 6.34 6.57 1.01
C ALA A 20 5.57 5.27 1.26
N LEU A 21 6.06 4.13 0.77
CA LEU A 21 5.44 2.82 1.02
C LEU A 21 5.54 2.41 2.49
N MET A 22 6.67 2.67 3.15
CA MET A 22 6.83 2.43 4.60
C MET A 22 5.87 3.31 5.41
N ASP A 23 5.83 4.61 5.14
CA ASP A 23 4.94 5.55 5.83
C ASP A 23 3.46 5.18 5.59
N PHE A 24 3.11 4.79 4.36
CA PHE A 24 1.78 4.30 4.01
C PHE A 24 1.38 3.07 4.82
N GLY A 25 2.27 2.09 4.98
CA GLY A 25 2.03 0.91 5.82
C GLY A 25 1.93 1.23 7.31
N ALA A 26 2.62 2.27 7.78
CA ALA A 26 2.60 2.69 9.18
C ALA A 26 1.37 3.53 9.54
N MET A 27 0.84 4.35 8.62
CA MET A 27 -0.19 5.34 8.91
C MET A 27 -1.56 5.06 8.27
N MET A 28 -1.61 4.36 7.14
CA MET A 28 -2.85 4.16 6.37
C MET A 28 -3.23 2.68 6.30
N CYS A 29 -2.37 1.84 5.75
CA CYS A 29 -2.58 0.39 5.60
C CYS A 29 -1.95 -0.39 6.75
N THR A 30 -2.34 -0.06 7.98
CA THR A 30 -1.78 -0.64 9.20
C THR A 30 -2.17 -2.10 9.39
N ALA A 31 -1.35 -2.85 10.15
CA ALA A 31 -1.57 -4.28 10.40
C ALA A 31 -2.88 -4.58 11.16
N ARG A 32 -3.42 -3.60 11.90
CA ARG A 32 -4.66 -3.73 12.67
C ARG A 32 -5.51 -2.47 12.49
N LYS A 33 -6.75 -2.65 12.03
CA LYS A 33 -7.71 -1.55 11.77
C LYS A 33 -7.15 -0.50 10.80
N PRO A 34 -6.81 -0.87 9.55
CA PRO A 34 -6.38 0.09 8.53
C PRO A 34 -7.49 1.11 8.22
N THR A 35 -7.11 2.32 7.80
CA THR A 35 -8.05 3.40 7.47
C THR A 35 -8.57 3.25 6.04
N CYS A 36 -9.15 2.09 5.72
CA CYS A 36 -9.52 1.71 4.36
C CYS A 36 -10.53 2.65 3.68
N LEU A 37 -11.42 3.28 4.46
CA LEU A 37 -12.42 4.22 3.92
C LEU A 37 -11.77 5.45 3.24
N LEU A 38 -10.63 5.90 3.76
CA LEU A 38 -9.88 7.04 3.25
C LEU A 38 -8.65 6.63 2.43
N CYS A 39 -8.44 5.32 2.22
CA CYS A 39 -7.27 4.82 1.54
C CYS A 39 -7.34 5.11 0.03
N PRO A 40 -6.33 5.75 -0.58
CA PRO A 40 -6.32 6.06 -2.01
C PRO A 40 -6.32 4.80 -2.90
N MET A 41 -5.85 3.67 -2.36
CA MET A 41 -5.77 2.39 -3.07
C MET A 41 -7.07 1.57 -2.98
N ARG A 42 -8.11 2.08 -2.29
CA ARG A 42 -9.34 1.33 -1.97
C ARG A 42 -9.96 0.65 -3.19
N ASN A 43 -10.08 1.36 -4.31
CA ASN A 43 -10.78 0.85 -5.51
C ASN A 43 -10.04 -0.29 -6.23
N ILE A 44 -8.77 -0.51 -5.92
CA ILE A 44 -7.93 -1.56 -6.52
C ILE A 44 -7.42 -2.58 -5.48
N CYS A 45 -7.81 -2.41 -4.21
CA CYS A 45 -7.41 -3.31 -3.13
C CYS A 45 -8.32 -4.54 -3.12
N LEU A 46 -7.74 -5.75 -3.21
CA LEU A 46 -8.50 -7.00 -3.17
C LEU A 46 -8.97 -7.36 -1.75
N THR A 47 -8.30 -6.86 -0.72
CA THR A 47 -8.65 -7.17 0.68
C THR A 47 -9.88 -6.38 1.12
N ILE A 48 -10.08 -5.13 0.67
CA ILE A 48 -11.26 -4.36 1.09
C ILE A 48 -12.57 -4.97 0.59
N SER A 49 -12.57 -5.61 -0.59
CA SER A 49 -13.74 -6.37 -1.06
C SER A 49 -14.00 -7.64 -0.25
N SER A 50 -13.03 -8.05 0.57
CA SER A 50 -13.09 -9.27 1.38
C SER A 50 -13.53 -9.00 2.83
N ASP A 51 -13.48 -7.73 3.28
CA ASP A 51 -13.65 -7.30 4.68
C ASP A 51 -14.90 -6.41 4.88
N GLU A 52 -16.02 -6.75 4.21
CA GLU A 52 -17.34 -6.15 4.45
C GLU A 52 -18.09 -6.83 5.62
N LYS A 53 -17.37 -7.15 6.71
CA LYS A 53 -17.93 -7.72 7.94
C LYS A 53 -17.39 -7.03 9.20
#